data_AF-A0A8H6YDK7-F1
#
_entry.id   AF-A0A8H6YDK7-F1
#
_cell.length_a   1.000
_cell.length_b   1.000
_cell.length_c   1.000
_cell.angle_alpha   90.00
_cell.angle_beta   90.00
_cell.angle_gamma   90.00
#
_symmetry.space_group_name_H-M   'P 1'
#
loop_
_entity.id
_entity.type
_entity.pdbx_description
1 polymer ?
#
loop_
_entity_poly.entity_id
_entity_poly.type
_entity_poly.pdbx_seq_one_letter_code
_entity_poly.pdbx_strand_id
1 'polypeptide(L)'
;MSAYKSFAVIGGGTAGLAIVGALAAQNISVVLLSRPGSSAKAVPAGVGVVQVDFSNAAAVAEVFKRYEVDVVLPTITTLAAADQKPLVDAAKLAAVKLFVPSEYGPPTEGQTEGVQGAKDQIAAYLKSATIPSLRVYTGIWTEIIPWLAGYTEHGKIRFVGKGEAPVSFTSVADIAGFLAFVLTTLPPSELEDHVFRIEGERGSMNGLGALFKTSVEHIPAEDGESRVVLWDIIDRGAASTGWDETNKAEGSGPKAAGSSNALWPGHHWKTIKEVHNL
;
A
#
# COMPACT_ATOMS: atom_id res chain seq x y z
N MET A 1 -0.90 -22.43 8.31
CA MET A 1 -0.27 -22.60 6.98
C MET A 1 -1.26 -22.09 5.96
N SER A 2 -0.80 -21.25 5.03
CA SER A 2 -1.69 -20.66 4.02
C SER A 2 -2.26 -21.71 3.08
N ALA A 3 -3.51 -21.47 2.66
CA ALA A 3 -4.17 -22.25 1.61
C ALA A 3 -3.96 -21.64 0.22
N TYR A 4 -3.40 -20.43 0.13
CA TYR A 4 -3.23 -19.69 -1.12
C TYR A 4 -1.92 -20.05 -1.81
N LYS A 5 -1.98 -20.28 -3.12
CA LYS A 5 -0.87 -20.80 -3.92
C LYS A 5 -0.59 -20.01 -5.19
N SER A 6 -1.58 -19.28 -5.70
CA SER A 6 -1.44 -18.50 -6.94
C SER A 6 -1.91 -17.05 -6.76
N PHE A 7 -1.09 -16.12 -7.23
CA PHE A 7 -1.23 -14.69 -6.96
C PHE A 7 -1.24 -13.90 -8.26
N ALA A 8 -2.14 -12.93 -8.38
CA ALA A 8 -2.10 -11.92 -9.42
C ALA A 8 -1.75 -10.56 -8.83
N VAL A 9 -0.67 -9.95 -9.31
CA VAL A 9 -0.32 -8.57 -8.98
C VAL A 9 -0.72 -7.68 -10.14
N ILE A 10 -1.49 -6.63 -9.89
CA ILE A 10 -1.99 -5.72 -10.94
C ILE A 10 -1.20 -4.42 -10.88
N GLY A 11 -0.45 -4.12 -11.94
CA GLY A 11 0.43 -2.95 -12.05
C GLY A 11 1.88 -3.26 -11.71
N GLY A 12 2.80 -2.98 -12.64
CA GLY A 12 4.25 -3.19 -12.48
C GLY A 12 5.00 -1.93 -12.01
N GLY A 13 4.41 -1.16 -11.09
CA GLY A 13 5.07 0.01 -10.47
C GLY A 13 6.00 -0.39 -9.32
N THR A 14 6.44 0.59 -8.53
CA THR A 14 7.38 0.39 -7.41
C THR A 14 6.91 -0.69 -6.42
N ALA A 15 5.68 -0.60 -5.90
CA ALA A 15 5.15 -1.60 -4.99
C ALA A 15 4.85 -2.94 -5.69
N GLY A 16 4.25 -2.91 -6.89
CA GLY A 16 3.89 -4.12 -7.62
C GLY A 16 5.08 -5.00 -7.95
N LEU A 17 6.18 -4.43 -8.45
CA LEU A 17 7.40 -5.20 -8.74
C LEU A 17 8.08 -5.71 -7.46
N ALA A 18 8.06 -4.93 -6.37
CA ALA A 18 8.57 -5.40 -5.09
C ALA A 18 7.77 -6.59 -4.55
N ILE A 19 6.44 -6.53 -4.60
CA ILE A 19 5.54 -7.62 -4.19
C ILE A 19 5.76 -8.86 -5.06
N VAL A 20 5.83 -8.70 -6.38
CA VAL A 20 6.14 -9.80 -7.32
C VAL A 20 7.47 -10.45 -6.96
N GLY A 21 8.51 -9.65 -6.70
CA GLY A 21 9.83 -10.15 -6.29
C GLY A 21 9.78 -10.93 -4.97
N ALA A 22 9.09 -10.39 -3.96
CA ALA A 22 8.96 -11.03 -2.66
C ALA A 22 8.18 -12.35 -2.71
N LEU A 23 7.10 -12.43 -3.52
CA LEU A 23 6.33 -13.66 -3.74
C LEU A 23 7.14 -14.69 -4.53
N ALA A 24 7.80 -14.28 -5.62
CA ALA A 24 8.60 -15.16 -6.46
C ALA A 24 9.78 -15.78 -5.69
N ALA A 25 10.39 -15.03 -4.76
CA ALA A 25 11.46 -15.53 -3.90
C ALA A 25 11.02 -16.68 -2.96
N GLN A 26 9.72 -16.85 -2.74
CA GLN A 26 9.13 -17.94 -1.96
C GLN A 26 8.68 -19.14 -2.83
N ASN A 27 9.04 -19.17 -4.12
CA ASN A 27 8.59 -20.17 -5.11
C ASN A 27 7.06 -20.25 -5.24
N ILE A 28 6.38 -19.12 -5.07
CA ILE A 28 4.93 -19.01 -5.22
C ILE A 28 4.58 -18.65 -6.66
N SER A 29 3.49 -19.22 -7.17
CA SER A 29 2.99 -18.86 -8.51
C SER A 29 2.49 -17.42 -8.51
N VAL A 30 3.10 -16.58 -9.34
CA VAL A 30 2.70 -15.18 -9.48
C VAL A 30 2.60 -14.79 -10.95
N VAL A 31 1.53 -14.07 -11.30
CA VAL A 31 1.34 -13.44 -12.60
C VAL A 31 1.24 -11.92 -12.41
N LEU A 32 2.01 -11.18 -13.20
CA LEU A 32 1.95 -9.72 -13.24
C LEU A 32 1.03 -9.30 -14.39
N LEU A 33 -0.04 -8.57 -14.06
CA LEU A 33 -0.89 -7.93 -15.05
C LEU A 33 -0.44 -6.48 -15.25
N SER A 34 -0.29 -6.07 -16.51
CA SER A 34 0.07 -4.70 -16.90
C SER A 34 -0.89 -4.19 -17.97
N ARG A 35 -0.99 -2.86 -18.14
CA ARG A 35 -1.81 -2.29 -19.21
C ARG A 35 -1.13 -2.47 -20.57
N PRO A 36 -1.89 -2.61 -21.67
CA PRO A 36 -1.33 -2.59 -23.02
C PRO A 36 -0.44 -1.36 -23.23
N GLY A 37 0.70 -1.55 -23.90
CA GLY A 37 1.69 -0.49 -24.13
C GLY A 37 2.57 -0.13 -22.91
N SER A 38 2.34 -0.72 -21.74
CA SER A 38 3.25 -0.60 -20.60
C SER A 38 4.42 -1.59 -20.74
N SER A 39 5.63 -1.14 -20.41
CA SER A 39 6.79 -2.02 -20.25
C SER A 39 7.12 -2.15 -18.77
N ALA A 40 6.80 -3.32 -18.19
CA ALA A 40 7.29 -3.65 -16.85
C ALA A 40 8.78 -3.99 -16.97
N LYS A 41 9.64 -3.11 -16.47
CA LYS A 41 11.08 -3.36 -16.40
C LYS A 41 11.37 -4.22 -15.16
N ALA A 42 12.41 -5.06 -15.23
CA ALA A 42 12.92 -5.82 -14.08
C ALA A 42 11.93 -6.81 -13.42
N VAL A 43 11.04 -7.42 -14.21
CA VAL A 43 10.23 -8.55 -13.73
C VAL A 43 11.15 -9.74 -13.44
N PRO A 44 11.06 -10.39 -12.27
CA PRO A 44 11.85 -11.59 -11.96
C PRO A 44 11.68 -12.71 -12.99
N ALA A 45 12.74 -13.49 -13.21
CA ALA A 45 12.68 -14.63 -14.11
C ALA A 45 11.63 -15.66 -13.64
N GLY A 46 10.88 -16.22 -14.59
CA GLY A 46 9.83 -17.21 -14.31
C GLY A 46 8.46 -16.61 -13.96
N VAL A 47 8.35 -15.29 -13.78
CA VAL A 47 7.06 -14.62 -13.57
C VAL A 47 6.39 -14.35 -14.92
N GLY A 48 5.15 -14.84 -15.08
CA GLY A 48 4.34 -14.53 -16.24
C GLY A 48 3.91 -13.06 -16.25
N VAL A 49 4.02 -12.38 -17.39
CA VAL A 49 3.50 -11.02 -17.59
C VAL A 49 2.38 -11.05 -18.63
N VAL A 50 1.21 -10.56 -18.26
CA VAL A 50 0.05 -10.47 -19.16
C VAL A 50 -0.36 -9.02 -19.32
N GLN A 51 -0.45 -8.57 -20.58
CA GLN A 51 -1.02 -7.27 -20.89
C GLN A 51 -2.53 -7.37 -21.05
N VAL A 52 -3.28 -6.58 -20.30
CA VAL A 52 -4.74 -6.57 -20.33
C VAL A 52 -5.27 -5.20 -19.90
N ASP A 53 -6.34 -4.75 -20.56
CA ASP A 53 -7.05 -3.54 -20.15
C ASP A 53 -7.86 -3.82 -18.87
N PHE A 54 -7.49 -3.14 -17.79
CA PHE A 54 -8.10 -3.34 -16.47
C PHE A 54 -9.57 -2.93 -16.42
N SER A 55 -10.05 -2.12 -17.37
CA SER A 55 -11.48 -1.77 -17.48
C SER A 55 -12.33 -2.94 -18.00
N ASN A 56 -11.71 -3.93 -18.66
CA ASN A 56 -12.38 -5.10 -19.20
C ASN A 56 -12.37 -6.26 -18.19
N ALA A 57 -13.35 -6.26 -17.28
CA ALA A 57 -13.47 -7.27 -16.22
C ALA A 57 -13.50 -8.71 -16.74
N ALA A 58 -14.14 -8.97 -17.88
CA ALA A 58 -14.19 -10.30 -18.48
C ALA A 58 -12.81 -10.76 -18.95
N ALA A 59 -12.06 -9.90 -19.66
CA ALA A 59 -10.70 -10.22 -20.10
C ALA A 59 -9.75 -10.46 -18.92
N VAL A 60 -9.85 -9.64 -17.87
CA VAL A 60 -9.06 -9.83 -16.64
C VAL A 60 -9.44 -11.15 -15.95
N ALA A 61 -10.74 -11.49 -15.87
CA ALA A 61 -11.21 -12.74 -15.28
C ALA A 61 -10.68 -13.97 -16.03
N GLU A 62 -10.59 -13.93 -17.36
CA GLU A 62 -9.99 -15.01 -18.14
C GLU A 62 -8.50 -15.22 -17.83
N VAL A 63 -7.77 -14.14 -17.52
CA VAL A 63 -6.39 -14.26 -17.03
C VAL A 63 -6.39 -14.89 -15.63
N PHE A 64 -7.24 -14.43 -14.71
CA PHE A 64 -7.32 -15.00 -13.36
C PHE A 64 -7.64 -16.50 -13.37
N LYS A 65 -8.59 -16.93 -14.20
CA LYS A 65 -8.91 -18.37 -14.36
C LYS A 65 -7.75 -19.16 -14.96
N ARG A 66 -7.12 -18.63 -16.01
CA ARG A 66 -5.98 -19.31 -16.69
C ARG A 66 -4.81 -19.59 -15.75
N TYR A 67 -4.57 -18.67 -14.81
CA TYR A 67 -3.49 -18.78 -13.82
C TYR A 67 -3.97 -19.33 -12.47
N GLU A 68 -5.23 -19.80 -12.39
CA GLU A 68 -5.83 -20.36 -11.17
C GLU A 68 -5.65 -19.45 -9.93
N VAL A 69 -5.84 -18.14 -10.12
CA VAL A 69 -5.50 -17.12 -9.13
C VAL A 69 -6.36 -17.25 -7.87
N ASP A 70 -5.70 -17.43 -6.73
CA ASP A 70 -6.32 -17.44 -5.41
C ASP A 70 -6.43 -16.03 -4.82
N VAL A 71 -5.38 -15.21 -5.01
CA VAL A 71 -5.26 -13.89 -4.38
C VAL A 71 -4.95 -12.82 -5.42
N VAL A 72 -5.70 -11.71 -5.38
CA VAL A 72 -5.46 -10.54 -6.25
C VAL A 72 -4.95 -9.37 -5.44
N LEU A 73 -3.85 -8.75 -5.90
CA LEU A 73 -3.22 -7.58 -5.28
C LEU A 73 -3.09 -6.44 -6.30
N PRO A 74 -4.06 -5.53 -6.41
CA PRO A 74 -3.88 -4.33 -7.20
C PRO A 74 -2.90 -3.38 -6.53
N THR A 75 -1.94 -2.87 -7.31
CA THR A 75 -0.97 -1.84 -6.90
C THR A 75 -1.10 -0.60 -7.78
N ILE A 76 -2.33 -0.31 -8.19
CA ILE A 76 -2.64 0.85 -9.02
C ILE A 76 -2.49 2.14 -8.21
N THR A 77 -2.11 3.21 -8.91
CA THR A 77 -1.88 4.53 -8.30
C THR A 77 -3.09 5.01 -7.50
N THR A 78 -2.82 5.73 -6.42
CA THR A 78 -3.84 6.36 -5.55
C THR A 78 -4.87 7.14 -6.36
N LEU A 79 -4.45 7.89 -7.39
CA LEU A 79 -5.34 8.67 -8.25
C LEU A 79 -6.33 7.83 -9.08
N ALA A 80 -6.06 6.53 -9.22
CA ALA A 80 -6.88 5.57 -9.96
C ALA A 80 -7.67 4.66 -9.02
N ALA A 81 -7.91 5.04 -7.75
CA ALA A 81 -8.57 4.19 -6.76
C ALA A 81 -9.92 3.60 -7.23
N ALA A 82 -10.70 4.37 -8.01
CA ALA A 82 -11.96 3.94 -8.60
C ALA A 82 -11.81 2.85 -9.68
N ASP A 83 -10.65 2.77 -10.34
CA ASP A 83 -10.35 1.79 -11.38
C ASP A 83 -10.17 0.37 -10.82
N GLN A 84 -10.27 0.18 -9.50
CA GLN A 84 -10.29 -1.14 -8.87
C GLN A 84 -11.64 -1.86 -9.04
N LYS A 85 -12.74 -1.13 -9.27
CA LYS A 85 -14.07 -1.75 -9.35
C LYS A 85 -14.16 -2.85 -10.43
N PRO A 86 -13.69 -2.64 -11.67
CA PRO A 86 -13.64 -3.72 -12.67
C PRO A 86 -12.75 -4.91 -12.26
N LEU A 87 -11.71 -4.69 -11.46
CA LEU A 87 -10.86 -5.77 -10.95
C LEU A 87 -11.60 -6.61 -9.89
N VAL A 88 -12.45 -5.98 -9.07
CA VAL A 88 -13.35 -6.68 -8.15
C VAL A 88 -14.36 -7.51 -8.94
N ASP A 89 -14.94 -6.95 -10.00
CA ASP A 89 -15.87 -7.67 -10.88
C ASP A 89 -15.18 -8.89 -11.54
N ALA A 90 -13.94 -8.72 -12.00
CA ALA A 90 -13.13 -9.80 -12.55
C ALA A 90 -12.80 -10.89 -11.52
N ALA A 91 -12.44 -10.50 -10.29
CA ALA A 91 -12.17 -11.41 -9.18
C ALA A 91 -13.41 -12.25 -8.85
N LYS A 92 -14.60 -11.65 -8.85
CA LYS A 92 -15.87 -12.36 -8.69
C LYS A 92 -16.10 -13.40 -9.79
N LEU A 93 -15.93 -13.00 -11.05
CA LEU A 93 -16.13 -13.86 -12.22
C LEU A 93 -15.15 -15.05 -12.26
N ALA A 94 -13.97 -14.90 -11.68
CA ALA A 94 -12.95 -15.93 -11.61
C ALA A 94 -12.97 -16.72 -10.29
N ALA A 95 -13.90 -16.43 -9.37
CA ALA A 95 -13.98 -17.04 -8.05
C ALA A 95 -12.66 -16.95 -7.23
N VAL A 96 -12.01 -15.78 -7.29
CA VAL A 96 -10.84 -15.45 -6.47
C VAL A 96 -11.20 -15.55 -4.99
N LYS A 97 -10.29 -16.08 -4.18
CA LYS A 97 -10.53 -16.40 -2.77
C LYS A 97 -10.26 -15.22 -1.83
N LEU A 98 -9.29 -14.36 -2.16
CA LEU A 98 -8.94 -13.19 -1.36
C LEU A 98 -8.57 -11.99 -2.26
N PHE A 99 -9.03 -10.81 -1.89
CA PHE A 99 -8.65 -9.56 -2.56
C PHE A 99 -7.91 -8.63 -1.59
N VAL A 100 -6.71 -8.20 -1.95
CA VAL A 100 -5.90 -7.24 -1.18
C VAL A 100 -5.93 -5.90 -1.92
N PRO A 101 -6.90 -5.01 -1.65
CA PRO A 101 -7.04 -3.77 -2.39
C PRO A 101 -5.81 -2.86 -2.27
N SER A 102 -5.66 -1.92 -3.19
CA SER A 102 -4.58 -0.92 -3.22
C SER A 102 -4.73 0.09 -2.07
N GLU A 103 -4.37 -0.34 -0.87
CA GLU A 103 -4.53 0.38 0.40
C GLU A 103 -3.20 0.70 1.09
N TYR A 104 -2.06 0.33 0.48
CA TYR A 104 -0.69 0.42 1.01
C TYR A 104 -0.25 1.85 1.32
N GLY A 105 -0.87 2.48 2.31
CA GLY A 105 -0.81 3.90 2.61
C GLY A 105 -1.42 4.17 3.99
N PRO A 106 -1.87 5.41 4.25
CA PRO A 106 -2.56 5.72 5.49
C PRO A 106 -3.97 5.09 5.56
N PRO A 107 -4.53 4.88 6.77
CA PRO A 107 -5.85 4.27 6.95
C PRO A 107 -6.97 5.01 6.20
N THR A 108 -7.84 4.23 5.57
CA THR A 108 -8.98 4.72 4.78
C THR A 108 -10.33 4.36 5.39
N GLU A 109 -10.38 3.45 6.38
CA GLU A 109 -11.59 3.10 7.13
C GLU A 109 -12.33 4.35 7.64
N GLY A 110 -13.60 4.50 7.23
CA GLY A 110 -14.45 5.59 7.68
C GLY A 110 -14.25 6.91 6.93
N GLN A 111 -13.34 6.96 5.95
CA GLN A 111 -13.18 8.12 5.08
C GLN A 111 -14.35 8.19 4.09
N THR A 112 -14.90 9.39 3.89
CA THR A 112 -16.05 9.60 2.99
C THR A 112 -15.74 10.48 1.79
N GLU A 113 -14.59 11.15 1.79
CA GLU A 113 -14.25 12.17 0.80
C GLU A 113 -12.94 11.88 0.07
N GLY A 114 -12.83 12.46 -1.12
CA GLY A 114 -11.63 12.38 -1.95
C GLY A 114 -11.21 10.94 -2.26
N VAL A 115 -9.91 10.79 -2.50
CA VAL A 115 -9.35 9.49 -2.90
C VAL A 115 -9.42 8.47 -1.76
N GLN A 116 -9.26 8.88 -0.51
CA GLN A 116 -9.33 7.98 0.64
C GLN A 116 -10.74 7.40 0.82
N GLY A 117 -11.78 8.21 0.62
CA GLY A 117 -13.16 7.71 0.60
C GLY A 117 -13.45 6.78 -0.58
N ALA A 118 -12.90 7.07 -1.76
CA ALA A 118 -13.01 6.16 -2.91
C ALA A 118 -12.37 4.78 -2.64
N LYS A 119 -11.28 4.72 -1.86
CA LYS A 119 -10.66 3.46 -1.43
C LYS A 119 -11.55 2.70 -0.43
N ASP A 120 -12.13 3.38 0.56
CA ASP A 120 -13.05 2.73 1.51
C ASP A 120 -14.30 2.18 0.82
N GLN A 121 -14.78 2.86 -0.23
CA GLN A 121 -15.86 2.37 -1.08
C GLN A 121 -15.50 1.06 -1.83
N ILE A 122 -14.24 0.83 -2.18
CA ILE A 122 -13.82 -0.46 -2.76
C ILE A 122 -13.90 -1.58 -1.71
N ALA A 123 -13.52 -1.32 -0.46
CA ALA A 123 -13.70 -2.29 0.63
C ALA A 123 -15.18 -2.63 0.86
N ALA A 124 -16.06 -1.61 0.84
CA ALA A 124 -17.51 -1.83 0.89
C ALA A 124 -18.01 -2.63 -0.33
N TYR A 125 -17.48 -2.36 -1.52
CA TYR A 125 -17.85 -3.08 -2.74
C TYR A 125 -17.45 -4.56 -2.66
N LEU A 126 -16.22 -4.87 -2.23
CA LEU A 126 -15.74 -6.24 -1.99
C LEU A 126 -16.69 -7.02 -1.07
N LYS A 127 -17.12 -6.41 0.03
CA LYS A 127 -18.10 -6.99 0.95
C LYS A 127 -19.44 -7.30 0.26
N SER A 128 -19.98 -6.37 -0.52
CA SER A 128 -21.24 -6.59 -1.27
C SER A 128 -21.09 -7.61 -2.40
N ALA A 129 -19.88 -7.78 -2.94
CA ALA A 129 -19.54 -8.78 -3.93
C ALA A 129 -19.27 -10.16 -3.29
N THR A 130 -19.32 -10.28 -1.96
CA THR A 130 -19.01 -11.47 -1.16
C THR A 130 -17.63 -12.05 -1.47
N ILE A 131 -16.64 -11.17 -1.64
CA ILE A 131 -15.23 -11.55 -1.82
C ILE A 131 -14.50 -11.15 -0.53
N PRO A 132 -13.91 -12.10 0.20
CA PRO A 132 -13.10 -11.78 1.36
C PRO A 132 -11.97 -10.82 1.01
N SER A 133 -11.68 -9.88 1.91
CA SER A 133 -10.64 -8.88 1.67
C SER A 133 -9.64 -8.76 2.81
N LEU A 134 -8.39 -8.43 2.49
CA LEU A 134 -7.38 -8.06 3.48
C LEU A 134 -6.92 -6.63 3.20
N ARG A 135 -7.16 -5.71 4.13
CA ARG A 135 -6.65 -4.33 4.01
C ARG A 135 -5.31 -4.22 4.73
N VAL A 136 -4.34 -3.55 4.13
CA VAL A 136 -3.01 -3.35 4.73
C VAL A 136 -2.62 -1.88 4.65
N TYR A 137 -2.56 -1.23 5.81
CA TYR A 137 -2.08 0.14 5.95
C TYR A 137 -0.63 0.18 6.35
N THR A 138 0.11 1.06 5.71
CA THR A 138 1.57 1.13 5.79
C THR A 138 2.06 2.55 6.10
N GLY A 139 1.16 3.52 6.20
CA GLY A 139 1.50 4.94 6.39
C GLY A 139 2.13 5.52 5.13
N ILE A 140 3.20 6.30 5.28
CA ILE A 140 3.95 6.89 4.17
C ILE A 140 5.07 5.95 3.76
N TRP A 141 5.27 5.76 2.45
CA TRP A 141 6.41 4.98 1.97
C TRP A 141 7.71 5.72 2.25
N THR A 142 8.65 5.04 2.90
CA THR A 142 9.94 5.66 3.27
C THR A 142 10.65 6.21 2.04
N GLU A 143 10.55 5.53 0.90
CA GLU A 143 11.18 5.88 -0.38
C GLU A 143 10.75 7.25 -0.93
N ILE A 144 9.54 7.72 -0.62
CA ILE A 144 9.03 8.99 -1.16
C ILE A 144 9.36 10.20 -0.28
N ILE A 145 9.98 10.00 0.89
CA ILE A 145 10.30 11.07 1.83
C ILE A 145 11.05 12.25 1.18
N PRO A 146 12.11 12.04 0.36
CA PRO A 146 12.83 13.16 -0.24
C PRO A 146 11.96 14.06 -1.12
N TRP A 147 11.05 13.46 -1.90
CA TRP A 147 10.08 14.21 -2.72
C TRP A 147 9.00 14.87 -1.83
N LEU A 148 8.41 14.09 -0.92
CA LEU A 148 7.36 14.55 -0.02
C LEU A 148 7.82 15.75 0.83
N ALA A 149 9.08 15.75 1.25
CA ALA A 149 9.65 16.78 2.11
C ALA A 149 10.38 17.90 1.35
N GLY A 150 10.22 18.02 0.03
CA GLY A 150 10.87 19.09 -0.75
C GLY A 150 12.40 19.01 -0.82
N TYR A 151 12.98 17.92 -0.34
CA TYR A 151 14.41 17.76 -0.20
C TYR A 151 15.10 17.64 -1.56
N THR A 152 14.47 16.94 -2.51
CA THR A 152 14.99 16.77 -3.87
C THR A 152 15.14 18.09 -4.62
N GLU A 153 14.23 19.04 -4.42
CA GLU A 153 14.26 20.33 -5.13
C GLU A 153 15.10 21.40 -4.41
N HIS A 154 15.19 21.33 -3.08
CA HIS A 154 15.69 22.44 -2.27
C HIS A 154 16.89 22.11 -1.37
N GLY A 155 17.24 20.83 -1.21
CA GLY A 155 18.27 20.39 -0.26
C GLY A 155 17.92 20.64 1.22
N LYS A 156 16.64 20.94 1.49
CA LYS A 156 16.08 21.25 2.80
C LYS A 156 14.75 20.51 2.97
N ILE A 157 14.37 20.26 4.22
CA ILE A 157 13.03 19.76 4.52
C ILE A 157 12.06 20.93 4.45
N ARG A 158 11.11 20.90 3.51
CA ARG A 158 10.11 21.94 3.27
C ARG A 158 8.73 21.32 3.13
N PHE A 159 7.76 21.82 3.89
CA PHE A 159 6.38 21.35 3.82
C PHE A 159 5.39 22.39 4.38
N VAL A 160 4.11 22.22 4.05
CA VAL A 160 2.99 22.98 4.62
C VAL A 160 2.51 22.31 5.90
N GLY A 161 2.20 23.11 6.92
CA GLY A 161 1.68 22.63 8.21
C GLY A 161 2.68 22.76 9.37
N LYS A 162 2.29 22.27 10.55
CA LYS A 162 3.10 22.28 11.77
C LYS A 162 4.14 21.17 11.80
N GLY A 163 3.86 20.03 11.17
CA GLY A 163 4.82 18.92 11.03
C GLY A 163 5.15 18.19 12.34
N GLU A 164 4.30 18.34 13.35
CA GLU A 164 4.47 17.75 14.70
C GLU A 164 3.73 16.41 14.84
N ALA A 165 2.69 16.20 14.03
CA ALA A 165 1.84 15.03 14.13
C ALA A 165 2.64 13.72 13.86
N PRO A 166 2.30 12.61 14.53
CA PRO A 166 2.94 11.33 14.29
C PRO A 166 2.72 10.82 12.86
N VAL A 167 3.76 10.27 12.26
CA VAL A 167 3.74 9.64 10.94
C VAL A 167 4.34 8.25 11.04
N SER A 168 3.67 7.26 10.45
CA SER A 168 4.24 5.94 10.22
C SER A 168 4.97 5.95 8.88
N PHE A 169 6.25 5.61 8.86
CA PHE A 169 7.03 5.40 7.64
C PHE A 169 7.32 3.92 7.48
N THR A 170 7.03 3.35 6.31
CA THR A 170 7.31 1.92 6.03
C THR A 170 7.97 1.78 4.68
N SER A 171 9.07 1.03 4.62
CA SER A 171 9.78 0.83 3.36
C SER A 171 8.99 -0.06 2.40
N VAL A 172 9.08 0.18 1.10
CA VAL A 172 8.47 -0.67 0.07
C VAL A 172 8.96 -2.12 0.20
N ALA A 173 10.23 -2.32 0.61
CA ALA A 173 10.77 -3.65 0.88
C ALA A 173 10.04 -4.36 2.03
N ASP A 174 9.76 -3.66 3.13
CA ASP A 174 9.00 -4.21 4.26
C ASP A 174 7.54 -4.47 3.88
N ILE A 175 6.91 -3.57 3.12
CA ILE A 175 5.53 -3.75 2.64
C ILE A 175 5.44 -5.03 1.80
N ALA A 176 6.32 -5.18 0.81
CA ALA A 176 6.34 -6.34 -0.07
C ALA A 176 6.66 -7.64 0.67
N GLY A 177 7.68 -7.61 1.54
CA GLY A 177 8.08 -8.75 2.34
C GLY A 177 6.99 -9.20 3.31
N PHE A 178 6.34 -8.25 3.99
CA PHE A 178 5.26 -8.54 4.93
C PHE A 178 4.06 -9.16 4.22
N LEU A 179 3.61 -8.58 3.10
CA LEU A 179 2.53 -9.15 2.29
C LEU A 179 2.86 -10.57 1.83
N ALA A 180 4.07 -10.77 1.28
CA ALA A 180 4.49 -12.09 0.86
C ALA A 180 4.56 -13.07 2.04
N PHE A 181 5.01 -12.65 3.22
CA PHE A 181 5.05 -13.50 4.41
C PHE A 181 3.64 -13.88 4.90
N VAL A 182 2.77 -12.91 5.17
CA VAL A 182 1.46 -13.20 5.80
C VAL A 182 0.56 -14.00 4.86
N LEU A 183 0.57 -13.70 3.56
CA LEU A 183 -0.29 -14.36 2.58
C LEU A 183 0.12 -15.81 2.31
N THR A 184 1.36 -16.20 2.59
CA THR A 184 1.89 -17.56 2.36
C THR A 184 2.02 -18.38 3.63
N THR A 185 1.94 -17.76 4.82
CA THR A 185 2.13 -18.45 6.10
C THR A 185 0.86 -18.55 6.94
N LEU A 186 0.06 -17.47 7.00
CA LEU A 186 -1.16 -17.42 7.82
C LEU A 186 -2.31 -18.19 7.15
N PRO A 187 -3.18 -18.85 7.94
CA PRO A 187 -4.38 -19.48 7.40
C PRO A 187 -5.39 -18.43 6.90
N PRO A 188 -6.28 -18.77 5.96
CA PRO A 188 -7.32 -17.86 5.46
C PRO A 188 -8.14 -17.16 6.56
N SER A 189 -8.47 -17.86 7.65
CA SER A 189 -9.23 -17.30 8.78
C SER A 189 -8.55 -16.13 9.50
N GLU A 190 -7.23 -15.95 9.34
CA GLU A 190 -6.46 -14.83 9.89
C GLU A 190 -6.22 -13.71 8.86
N LEU A 191 -6.68 -13.89 7.63
CA LEU A 191 -6.49 -12.95 6.51
C LEU A 191 -7.82 -12.38 6.01
N GLU A 192 -8.84 -13.22 5.89
CA GLU A 192 -10.16 -12.87 5.37
C GLU A 192 -10.86 -11.85 6.26
N ASP A 193 -11.22 -10.72 5.68
CA ASP A 193 -11.89 -9.56 6.30
C ASP A 193 -11.13 -8.95 7.50
N HIS A 194 -9.81 -9.10 7.50
CA HIS A 194 -8.91 -8.47 8.47
C HIS A 194 -8.32 -7.16 7.94
N VAL A 195 -7.85 -6.34 8.89
CA VAL A 195 -7.10 -5.10 8.61
C VAL A 195 -5.76 -5.19 9.32
N PHE A 196 -4.67 -5.11 8.55
CA PHE A 196 -3.32 -5.03 9.09
C PHE A 196 -2.78 -3.60 9.04
N ARG A 197 -2.07 -3.23 10.10
CA ARG A 197 -1.42 -1.92 10.29
C ARG A 197 0.04 -2.18 10.58
N ILE A 198 0.91 -1.81 9.64
CA ILE A 198 2.35 -2.00 9.78
C ILE A 198 3.08 -0.65 9.77
N GLU A 199 4.15 -0.57 10.56
CA GLU A 199 4.95 0.64 10.71
C GLU A 199 6.43 0.26 10.74
N GLY A 200 7.23 0.81 9.84
CA GLY A 200 8.68 0.60 9.85
C GLY A 200 9.38 1.45 10.91
N GLU A 201 9.19 2.77 10.80
CA GLU A 201 9.70 3.76 11.74
C GLU A 201 8.63 4.84 11.99
N ARG A 202 8.45 5.20 13.26
CA ARG A 202 7.57 6.29 13.67
C ARG A 202 8.35 7.60 13.75
N GLY A 203 7.80 8.67 13.18
CA GLY A 203 8.46 9.98 13.20
C GLY A 203 7.48 11.15 13.03
N SER A 204 8.01 12.28 12.60
CA SER A 204 7.26 13.49 12.24
C SER A 204 8.01 14.23 11.12
N MET A 205 7.33 15.15 10.43
CA MET A 205 7.97 15.94 9.36
C MET A 205 9.11 16.80 9.90
N ASN A 206 8.96 17.38 11.10
CA ASN A 206 10.03 18.12 11.78
C ASN A 206 11.24 17.23 12.08
N GLY A 207 11.01 15.97 12.46
CA GLY A 207 12.08 15.00 12.75
C GLY A 207 12.97 14.69 11.55
N LEU A 208 12.47 14.87 10.32
CA LEU A 208 13.23 14.61 9.10
C LEU A 208 14.45 15.52 8.97
N GLY A 209 14.41 16.76 9.48
CA GLY A 209 15.56 17.69 9.39
C GLY A 209 16.82 17.12 10.05
N ALA A 210 16.66 16.55 11.24
CA ALA A 210 17.76 15.90 11.96
C ALA A 210 18.27 14.65 11.23
N LEU A 211 17.37 13.84 10.64
CA LEU A 211 17.73 12.64 9.91
C LEU A 211 18.53 12.95 8.63
N PHE A 212 18.08 13.93 7.85
CA PHE A 212 18.72 14.37 6.61
C PHE A 212 19.84 15.40 6.83
N LYS A 213 20.15 15.74 8.09
CA LYS A 213 21.21 16.70 8.47
C LYS A 213 21.03 18.07 7.77
N THR A 214 19.79 18.54 7.69
CA THR A 214 19.42 19.81 7.03
C THR A 214 18.38 20.59 7.83
N SER A 215 18.11 21.84 7.45
CA SER A 215 17.10 22.69 8.09
C SER A 215 15.68 22.31 7.68
N VAL A 216 14.72 22.59 8.56
CA VAL A 216 13.28 22.53 8.29
C VAL A 216 12.75 23.92 8.00
N GLU A 217 11.94 24.06 6.95
CA GLU A 217 11.23 25.29 6.61
C GLU A 217 9.73 25.00 6.42
N HIS A 218 8.91 25.73 7.17
CA HIS A 218 7.46 25.67 7.02
C HIS A 218 7.06 26.69 5.95
N ILE A 219 6.41 26.22 4.90
CA ILE A 219 6.01 27.06 3.76
C ILE A 219 4.51 27.31 3.78
N PRO A 220 4.03 28.45 3.26
CA PRO A 220 2.60 28.66 3.05
C PRO A 220 2.06 27.65 2.03
N ALA A 221 0.77 27.36 2.10
CA ALA A 221 0.10 26.64 1.04
C ALA A 221 0.06 27.50 -0.23
N GLU A 222 0.59 26.99 -1.33
CA GLU A 222 0.56 27.62 -2.65
C GLU A 222 -0.33 26.81 -3.60
N ASP A 223 -1.08 27.50 -4.46
CA ASP A 223 -1.92 26.87 -5.46
C ASP A 223 -1.08 26.07 -6.46
N GLY A 224 -1.45 24.80 -6.67
CA GLY A 224 -0.78 23.90 -7.64
C GLY A 224 0.33 23.03 -7.07
N GLU A 225 0.65 23.11 -5.77
CA GLU A 225 1.61 22.22 -5.14
C GLU A 225 1.04 20.79 -4.99
N SER A 226 1.64 19.86 -5.72
CA SER A 226 1.21 18.45 -5.81
C SER A 226 1.18 17.69 -4.49
N ARG A 227 1.91 18.18 -3.46
CA ARG A 227 2.06 17.54 -2.16
C ARG A 227 1.07 18.02 -1.10
N VAL A 228 0.33 19.10 -1.36
CA VAL A 228 -0.56 19.75 -0.35
C VAL A 228 -1.54 18.78 0.29
N VAL A 229 -2.15 17.88 -0.49
CA VAL A 229 -3.10 16.89 0.05
C VAL A 229 -2.42 15.92 1.01
N LEU A 230 -1.20 15.46 0.70
CA LEU A 230 -0.45 14.58 1.61
C LEU A 230 0.01 15.33 2.86
N TRP A 231 0.42 16.59 2.73
CA TRP A 231 0.78 17.41 3.88
C TRP A 231 -0.42 17.67 4.80
N ASP A 232 -1.62 17.91 4.27
CA ASP A 232 -2.84 18.00 5.07
C ASP A 232 -3.11 16.70 5.84
N ILE A 233 -3.04 15.55 5.16
CA ILE A 233 -3.20 14.22 5.77
C ILE A 233 -2.17 14.02 6.90
N ILE A 234 -0.93 14.45 6.69
CA ILE A 234 0.13 14.34 7.69
C ILE A 234 -0.14 15.28 8.87
N ASP A 235 -0.41 16.56 8.62
CA ASP A 235 -0.51 17.58 9.67
C ASP A 235 -1.70 17.34 10.60
N ARG A 236 -2.78 16.74 10.09
CA ARG A 236 -3.92 16.31 10.91
C ARG A 236 -3.71 14.98 11.65
N GLY A 237 -2.56 14.30 11.45
CA GLY A 237 -2.21 13.02 12.07
C GLY A 237 -2.67 11.77 11.32
N ALA A 238 -3.38 11.94 10.20
CA ALA A 238 -3.96 10.84 9.45
C ALA A 238 -2.95 10.00 8.67
N ALA A 239 -1.65 10.36 8.67
CA ALA A 239 -0.57 9.59 8.07
C ALA A 239 -0.02 8.46 8.96
N SER A 240 -0.40 8.42 10.24
CA SER A 240 -0.13 7.28 11.11
C SER A 240 -0.99 6.08 10.72
N THR A 241 -0.41 4.88 10.72
CA THR A 241 -1.19 3.63 10.54
C THR A 241 -2.19 3.40 11.67
N GLY A 242 -1.97 4.05 12.81
CA GLY A 242 -2.87 4.02 13.95
C GLY A 242 -4.05 4.97 13.86
N TRP A 243 -4.15 5.80 12.82
CA TRP A 243 -5.22 6.81 12.74
C TRP A 243 -6.62 6.17 12.72
N ASP A 244 -7.49 6.63 13.63
CA ASP A 244 -8.91 6.31 13.65
C ASP A 244 -9.71 7.52 13.15
N GLU A 245 -10.18 7.45 11.91
CA GLU A 245 -10.93 8.52 11.26
C GLU A 245 -12.23 8.88 11.99
N THR A 246 -12.85 7.93 12.69
CA THR A 246 -14.09 8.19 13.44
C THR A 246 -13.83 9.08 14.65
N ASN A 247 -12.74 8.81 15.36
CA ASN A 247 -12.38 9.52 16.58
C ASN A 247 -11.44 10.71 16.34
N LYS A 248 -10.90 10.84 15.12
CA LYS A 248 -9.91 11.85 14.72
C LYS A 248 -8.69 11.84 15.65
N ALA A 249 -8.22 10.65 16.00
CA ALA A 249 -7.15 10.42 16.95
C ALA A 249 -6.43 9.08 16.68
N GLU A 250 -5.30 8.87 17.38
CA GLU A 250 -4.64 7.55 17.40
C GLU A 250 -5.56 6.50 18.04
N GLY A 251 -5.70 5.38 17.35
CA GLY A 251 -6.36 4.18 17.82
C GLY A 251 -5.51 3.40 18.84
N SER A 252 -6.13 2.38 19.42
CA SER A 252 -5.49 1.48 20.38
C SER A 252 -5.77 0.01 20.05
N GLY A 253 -5.05 -0.91 20.68
CA GLY A 253 -5.20 -2.35 20.46
C GLY A 253 -5.00 -2.71 18.97
N PRO A 254 -5.96 -3.40 18.32
CA PRO A 254 -5.86 -3.72 16.89
C PRO A 254 -5.77 -2.50 15.96
N LYS A 255 -6.24 -1.32 16.41
CA LYS A 255 -6.12 -0.07 15.66
C LYS A 255 -4.87 0.74 16.00
N ALA A 256 -4.02 0.30 16.93
CA ALA A 256 -2.77 1.00 17.23
C ALA A 256 -1.84 0.99 16.00
N ALA A 257 -0.99 2.00 15.89
CA ALA A 257 0.02 2.03 14.85
C ALA A 257 0.97 0.83 14.97
N GLY A 258 1.30 0.21 13.84
CA GLY A 258 2.15 -0.98 13.80
C GLY A 258 1.58 -2.20 14.54
N SER A 259 0.29 -2.24 14.86
CA SER A 259 -0.34 -3.34 15.63
C SER A 259 -0.16 -4.72 14.99
N SER A 260 0.12 -4.77 13.68
CA SER A 260 0.33 -6.01 12.93
C SER A 260 1.81 -6.37 12.71
N ASN A 261 2.76 -5.55 13.17
CA ASN A 261 4.20 -5.87 13.03
C ASN A 261 4.55 -7.21 13.69
N ALA A 262 3.89 -7.55 14.80
CA ALA A 262 4.11 -8.80 15.54
C ALA A 262 3.73 -10.06 14.76
N LEU A 263 2.96 -9.94 13.67
CA LEU A 263 2.64 -11.07 12.79
C LEU A 263 3.87 -11.58 12.04
N TRP A 264 4.92 -10.77 11.88
CA TRP A 264 6.17 -11.17 11.24
C TRP A 264 7.32 -11.21 12.27
N PRO A 265 7.39 -12.27 13.09
CA PRO A 265 8.29 -12.32 14.24
C PRO A 265 9.76 -12.33 13.81
N GLY A 266 10.57 -11.53 14.50
CA GLY A 266 12.01 -11.43 14.25
C GLY A 266 12.38 -10.62 13.01
N HIS A 267 11.40 -10.03 12.30
CA HIS A 267 11.68 -9.16 11.16
C HIS A 267 12.33 -7.85 11.62
N HIS A 268 13.36 -7.43 10.90
CA HIS A 268 14.00 -6.13 11.07
C HIS A 268 13.34 -5.11 10.13
N TRP A 269 12.49 -4.28 10.72
CA TRP A 269 11.81 -3.20 10.01
C TRP A 269 12.78 -2.08 9.68
N LYS A 270 12.85 -1.67 8.41
CA LYS A 270 13.84 -0.71 7.94
C LYS A 270 13.55 0.70 8.45
N THR A 271 14.58 1.31 9.00
CA THR A 271 14.59 2.73 9.33
C THR A 271 14.73 3.61 8.09
N ILE A 272 14.32 4.88 8.22
CA ILE A 272 14.52 5.95 7.24
C ILE A 272 16.01 6.06 6.87
N LYS A 273 16.91 5.94 7.85
CA LYS A 273 18.36 5.99 7.61
C LYS A 273 18.85 4.83 6.74
N GLU A 274 18.37 3.61 7.01
CA GLU A 274 18.75 2.43 6.22
C GLU A 274 18.21 2.49 4.80
N VAL A 275 17.01 3.03 4.58
CA VAL A 275 16.44 3.18 3.24
C VAL A 275 17.18 4.24 2.42
N HIS A 276 17.56 5.37 3.04
CA HIS A 276 18.17 6.51 2.36
C HIS A 276 19.71 6.58 2.46
N ASN A 277 20.34 5.62 3.14
CA ASN A 277 21.79 5.56 3.39
C ASN A 277 22.36 6.85 4.03
N LEU A 278 21.73 7.32 5.13
CA LEU A 278 22.03 8.60 5.81
C LEU A 278 23.07 8.52 6.95
#